data_AF-A0A2E6S3W3-F1
#
_entry.id   AF-A0A2E6S3W3-F1
#
_cell.length_a   1.000
_cell.length_b   1.000
_cell.length_c   1.000
_cell.angle_alpha   90.00
_cell.angle_beta   90.00
_cell.angle_gamma   90.00
#
_symmetry.space_group_name_H-M   'P 1'
#
loop_
_entity.id
_entity.type
_entity.pdbx_description
1 polymer ?
#
loop_
_entity_poly.entity_id
_entity_poly.type
_entity_poly.pdbx_seq_one_letter_code
_entity_poly.pdbx_strand_id
1 'polypeptide(L)'
;MLAEKYIPKGTNGYKNLSRFFKNFDKIFTLKPLRWFPLWTVLVAGNNISEHLNDRWFYWNWSSFNLYLLFLLVLIPYVDNRLKSRFDFASQLSSITDYLKCVVYASIIMLLGSNPLSISLATLIHSVPYVLFFLSGVLTWSINIDQENGEKFYKKDIYKLLIIVVALSLLASFLGFSNDDPMISTVAAVYIPFPLVALVFPAAIRHLQRSRSYVVFIPAMFLSMRFPWFLFLLVPLFVLSRHYFYFTSGKIYPTFKVDTPEEVSS
;
A
#
# COMPACT_ATOMS: atom_id res chain seq x y z
N MET A 1 -13.88 -15.39 -6.68
CA MET A 1 -14.00 -14.28 -7.70
C MET A 1 -15.10 -14.68 -8.70
N LEU A 2 -15.73 -13.77 -9.45
CA LEU A 2 -16.74 -14.21 -10.45
C LEU A 2 -16.14 -15.22 -11.46
N ALA A 3 -14.91 -14.99 -11.93
CA ALA A 3 -14.28 -15.92 -12.87
C ALA A 3 -14.02 -17.31 -12.26
N GLU A 4 -13.85 -17.44 -10.95
CA GLU A 4 -13.70 -18.76 -10.31
C GLU A 4 -15.01 -19.55 -10.32
N LYS A 5 -16.14 -18.86 -10.15
CA LYS A 5 -17.47 -19.47 -10.22
C LYS A 5 -17.80 -19.93 -11.64
N TYR A 6 -17.43 -19.14 -12.64
CA TYR A 6 -17.75 -19.43 -14.05
C TYR A 6 -16.69 -20.26 -14.78
N ILE A 7 -15.43 -20.20 -14.35
CA ILE A 7 -14.28 -20.86 -14.99
C ILE A 7 -13.46 -21.56 -13.90
N PRO A 8 -14.00 -22.65 -13.31
CA PRO A 8 -13.33 -23.35 -12.23
C PRO A 8 -12.06 -24.07 -12.71
N LYS A 9 -11.19 -24.38 -11.74
CA LYS A 9 -9.94 -25.11 -11.96
C LYS A 9 -10.22 -26.43 -12.70
N GLY A 10 -9.33 -26.80 -13.62
CA GLY A 10 -9.42 -28.04 -14.39
C GLY A 10 -10.25 -27.96 -15.69
N THR A 11 -11.07 -26.92 -15.88
CA THR A 11 -11.83 -26.74 -17.13
C THR A 11 -10.93 -26.38 -18.32
N ASN A 12 -11.41 -26.66 -19.54
CA ASN A 12 -10.70 -26.25 -20.76
C ASN A 12 -10.57 -24.72 -20.87
N GLY A 13 -11.58 -23.97 -20.43
CA GLY A 13 -11.53 -22.51 -20.33
C GLY A 13 -10.42 -22.03 -19.40
N TYR A 14 -10.29 -22.66 -18.22
CA TYR A 14 -9.21 -22.36 -17.28
C TYR A 14 -7.83 -22.61 -17.90
N LYS A 15 -7.63 -23.74 -18.61
CA LYS A 15 -6.34 -24.06 -19.26
C LYS A 15 -5.97 -23.05 -20.36
N ASN A 16 -6.95 -22.55 -21.10
CA ASN A 16 -6.72 -21.55 -22.14
C ASN A 16 -6.35 -20.19 -21.55
N LEU A 17 -7.11 -19.73 -20.55
CA LEU A 17 -6.81 -18.48 -19.85
C LEU A 17 -5.49 -18.57 -19.07
N SER A 18 -5.18 -19.72 -18.45
CA SER A 18 -3.88 -19.96 -17.82
C SER A 18 -2.73 -19.78 -18.81
N ARG A 19 -2.84 -20.31 -20.04
CA ARG A 19 -1.85 -20.06 -21.10
C ARG A 19 -1.73 -18.58 -21.47
N PHE A 20 -2.86 -17.86 -21.57
CA PHE A 20 -2.84 -16.42 -21.83
C PHE A 20 -2.16 -15.63 -20.71
N PHE A 21 -2.53 -15.90 -19.44
CA PHE A 21 -1.97 -15.20 -18.28
C PHE A 21 -0.49 -15.49 -18.05
N LYS A 22 0.01 -16.67 -18.46
CA LYS A 22 1.46 -16.97 -18.46
C LYS A 22 2.28 -16.03 -19.34
N ASN A 23 1.68 -15.40 -20.36
CA ASN A 23 2.41 -14.38 -21.15
C ASN A 23 2.79 -13.16 -20.31
N PHE A 24 2.13 -12.94 -19.16
CA PHE A 24 2.42 -11.85 -18.24
C PHE A 24 3.48 -12.21 -17.19
N ASP A 25 4.02 -13.43 -17.17
CA ASP A 25 5.03 -13.87 -16.18
C ASP A 25 6.20 -12.87 -16.08
N LYS A 26 6.65 -12.33 -17.21
CA LYS A 26 7.70 -11.28 -17.26
C LYS A 26 7.31 -10.03 -16.48
N ILE A 27 6.07 -9.55 -16.62
CA ILE A 27 5.58 -8.38 -15.87
C ILE A 27 5.47 -8.73 -14.39
N PHE A 28 4.99 -9.93 -14.06
CA PHE A 28 4.82 -10.35 -12.67
C PHE A 28 6.14 -10.60 -11.93
N THR A 29 7.25 -10.80 -12.63
CA THR A 29 8.59 -10.76 -12.01
C THR A 29 8.89 -9.41 -11.34
N LEU A 30 8.27 -8.32 -11.82
CA LEU A 30 8.39 -6.99 -11.22
C LEU A 30 7.64 -6.85 -9.87
N LYS A 31 6.97 -7.91 -9.38
CA LYS A 31 6.09 -7.90 -8.19
C LYS A 31 5.06 -6.75 -8.24
N PRO A 32 4.10 -6.74 -9.19
CA PRO A 32 3.15 -5.64 -9.40
C PRO A 32 2.35 -5.19 -8.17
N LEU A 33 2.16 -6.06 -7.18
CA LEU A 33 1.51 -5.71 -5.91
C LEU A 33 2.29 -4.68 -5.10
N ARG A 34 3.60 -4.56 -5.29
CA ARG A 34 4.42 -3.50 -4.68
C ARG A 34 4.13 -2.13 -5.27
N TRP A 35 3.52 -2.07 -6.44
CA TRP A 35 3.26 -0.79 -7.11
C TRP A 35 2.17 0.00 -6.39
N PHE A 36 1.24 -0.66 -5.69
CA PHE A 36 0.22 0.01 -4.87
C PHE A 36 0.82 1.01 -3.87
N PRO A 37 1.66 0.60 -2.90
CA PRO A 37 2.24 1.55 -1.96
C PRO A 37 3.20 2.54 -2.64
N LEU A 38 3.99 2.12 -3.64
CA LEU A 38 4.93 3.01 -4.34
C LEU A 38 4.22 4.16 -5.06
N TRP A 39 3.18 3.83 -5.83
CA TRP A 39 2.38 4.85 -6.51
C TRP A 39 1.60 5.70 -5.52
N THR A 40 1.10 5.12 -4.43
CA THR A 40 0.40 5.89 -3.39
C THR A 40 1.32 6.95 -2.76
N VAL A 41 2.57 6.59 -2.43
CA VAL A 41 3.56 7.53 -1.89
C VAL A 41 3.93 8.59 -2.92
N LEU A 42 4.12 8.20 -4.19
CA LEU A 42 4.39 9.14 -5.28
C LEU A 42 3.25 10.16 -5.44
N VAL A 43 2.01 9.69 -5.51
CA VAL A 43 0.82 10.54 -5.72
C VAL A 43 0.52 11.37 -4.47
N ALA A 44 0.86 10.90 -3.26
CA ALA A 44 0.84 11.73 -2.06
C ALA A 44 1.81 12.92 -2.15
N GLY A 45 2.98 12.73 -2.78
CA GLY A 45 3.88 13.82 -3.12
C GLY A 45 3.23 14.88 -3.99
N ASN A 46 2.58 14.46 -5.07
CA ASN A 46 1.85 15.35 -5.96
C ASN A 46 0.70 16.06 -5.22
N ASN A 47 0.00 15.34 -4.33
CA ASN A 47 -1.04 15.90 -3.48
C ASN A 47 -0.57 17.08 -2.65
N ILE A 48 0.62 16.99 -2.06
CA ILE A 48 1.18 18.07 -1.24
C ILE A 48 1.38 19.33 -2.09
N SER A 49 1.96 19.19 -3.29
CA SER A 49 2.19 20.34 -4.17
C SER A 49 0.88 20.97 -4.67
N GLU A 50 -0.09 20.16 -5.07
CA GLU A 50 -1.41 20.66 -5.49
C GLU A 50 -2.16 21.31 -4.33
N HIS A 51 -2.09 20.72 -3.13
CA HIS A 51 -2.72 21.26 -1.92
C HIS A 51 -2.18 22.64 -1.54
N LEU A 52 -0.88 22.88 -1.71
CA LEU A 52 -0.26 24.18 -1.47
C LEU A 52 -0.73 25.25 -2.47
N ASN A 53 -1.14 24.85 -3.67
CA ASN A 53 -1.68 25.77 -4.68
C ASN A 53 -3.18 26.01 -4.48
N ASP A 54 -3.96 24.95 -4.33
CA ASP A 54 -5.38 24.97 -4.06
C ASP A 54 -5.73 23.83 -3.11
N ARG A 55 -6.19 24.15 -1.90
CA ARG A 55 -6.55 23.12 -0.91
C ARG A 55 -7.87 22.39 -1.22
N TRP A 56 -8.73 22.98 -2.06
CA TRP A 56 -10.10 22.53 -2.31
C TRP A 56 -10.26 21.74 -3.59
N PHE A 57 -9.18 21.34 -4.23
CA PHE A 57 -9.26 20.52 -5.43
C PHE A 57 -9.77 19.10 -5.10
N TYR A 58 -10.72 18.64 -5.91
CA TYR A 58 -11.23 17.28 -5.89
C TYR A 58 -11.50 16.84 -7.33
N TRP A 59 -11.34 15.54 -7.58
CA TRP A 59 -11.64 14.91 -8.86
C TRP A 59 -11.00 15.63 -10.08
N ASN A 60 -9.76 16.11 -9.93
CA ASN A 60 -9.10 16.93 -10.93
C ASN A 60 -8.27 16.11 -11.93
N TRP A 61 -8.73 16.02 -13.18
CA TRP A 61 -8.01 15.33 -14.26
C TRP A 61 -6.81 16.08 -14.81
N SER A 62 -6.78 17.42 -14.73
CA SER A 62 -5.71 18.23 -15.33
C SER A 62 -4.39 18.13 -14.56
N SER A 63 -4.43 17.59 -13.33
CA SER A 63 -3.25 17.31 -12.51
C SER A 63 -2.36 16.19 -13.08
N PHE A 64 -2.88 15.37 -14.01
CA PHE A 64 -2.08 14.33 -14.64
C PHE A 64 -1.16 14.93 -15.70
N ASN A 65 0.13 14.62 -15.61
CA ASN A 65 1.14 15.12 -16.53
C ASN A 65 2.14 14.02 -16.94
N LEU A 66 2.89 14.28 -18.00
CA LEU A 66 3.87 13.32 -18.55
C LEU A 66 4.99 12.99 -17.56
N TYR A 67 5.35 13.94 -16.68
CA TYR A 67 6.36 13.71 -15.64
C TYR A 67 5.89 12.64 -14.64
N LEU A 68 4.67 12.74 -14.13
CA LEU A 68 4.07 11.75 -13.24
C LEU A 68 3.92 10.39 -13.95
N LEU A 69 3.48 10.37 -15.21
CA LEU A 69 3.41 9.13 -15.99
C LEU A 69 4.76 8.43 -16.08
N PHE A 70 5.82 9.20 -16.37
CA PHE A 70 7.18 8.67 -16.42
C PHE A 70 7.61 8.07 -15.08
N LEU A 71 7.35 8.78 -13.96
CA LEU A 71 7.67 8.27 -12.62
C LEU A 71 6.86 7.03 -12.22
N LEU A 72 5.58 6.96 -12.60
CA LEU A 72 4.72 5.79 -12.35
C LEU A 72 5.27 4.51 -13.00
N VAL A 73 5.99 4.62 -14.12
CA VAL A 73 6.66 3.49 -14.76
C VAL A 73 8.07 3.28 -14.21
N LEU A 74 8.84 4.37 -14.04
CA LEU A 74 10.25 4.31 -13.64
C LEU A 74 10.42 3.77 -12.21
N ILE A 75 9.62 4.24 -11.25
CA ILE A 75 9.79 3.91 -9.83
C ILE A 75 9.62 2.41 -9.58
N PRO A 76 8.56 1.74 -10.06
CA PRO A 76 8.46 0.29 -9.98
C PRO A 76 9.62 -0.46 -10.62
N TYR A 77 10.13 0.02 -11.75
CA TYR A 77 11.27 -0.58 -12.42
C TYR A 77 12.56 -0.45 -11.59
N VAL A 78 12.81 0.73 -11.02
CA VAL A 78 13.95 0.99 -10.13
C VAL A 78 13.82 0.22 -8.82
N ASP A 79 12.66 0.21 -8.15
CA ASP A 79 12.39 -0.60 -6.96
C ASP A 79 12.69 -2.08 -7.22
N ASN A 80 12.24 -2.60 -8.37
CA ASN A 80 12.52 -3.97 -8.78
C ASN A 80 14.02 -4.25 -8.94
N ARG A 81 14.81 -3.30 -9.46
CA ARG A 81 16.28 -3.44 -9.58
C ARG A 81 16.99 -3.34 -8.23
N LEU A 82 16.46 -2.56 -7.31
CA LEU A 82 16.98 -2.40 -5.95
C LEU A 82 16.60 -3.57 -5.02
N LYS A 83 15.75 -4.51 -5.48
CA LYS A 83 15.20 -5.65 -4.70
C LYS A 83 16.19 -6.46 -3.86
N SER A 84 17.49 -6.44 -4.15
CA SER A 84 18.48 -7.11 -3.29
C SER A 84 18.66 -6.46 -1.91
N ARG A 85 18.11 -5.26 -1.67
CA ARG A 85 18.31 -4.52 -0.41
C ARG A 85 17.05 -4.32 0.45
N PHE A 86 15.85 -4.56 -0.10
CA PHE A 86 14.60 -4.15 0.54
C PHE A 86 13.40 -5.07 0.24
N ASP A 87 13.43 -6.35 0.62
CA ASP A 87 12.18 -7.13 0.72
C ASP A 87 11.48 -6.73 2.04
N PHE A 88 10.86 -5.53 2.04
CA PHE A 88 10.30 -4.79 3.18
C PHE A 88 9.39 -5.60 4.13
N ALA A 89 8.81 -6.71 3.71
CA ALA A 89 7.80 -7.41 4.51
C ALA A 89 8.35 -8.57 5.34
N SER A 90 9.51 -9.15 4.99
CA SER A 90 10.02 -10.38 5.61
C SER A 90 11.37 -10.24 6.30
N GLN A 91 12.06 -9.09 6.15
CA GLN A 91 13.45 -8.92 6.64
C GLN A 91 13.70 -7.63 7.44
N LEU A 92 12.68 -6.84 7.79
CA LEU A 92 12.86 -5.63 8.61
C LEU A 92 13.10 -5.98 10.09
N SER A 93 14.30 -6.45 10.39
CA SER A 93 14.72 -6.80 11.75
C SER A 93 15.43 -5.66 12.48
N SER A 94 16.02 -4.69 11.73
CA SER A 94 16.87 -3.64 12.28
C SER A 94 16.29 -2.23 12.11
N ILE A 95 16.54 -1.34 13.07
CA ILE A 95 16.20 0.10 12.98
C ILE A 95 16.77 0.74 11.71
N THR A 96 17.97 0.32 11.29
CA THR A 96 18.60 0.83 10.08
C THR A 96 17.81 0.52 8.82
N ASP A 97 17.13 -0.63 8.77
CA ASP A 97 16.32 -0.97 7.61
C ASP A 97 15.03 -0.16 7.59
N TYR A 98 14.36 0.03 8.73
CA TYR A 98 13.23 0.97 8.83
C TYR A 98 13.61 2.39 8.41
N LEU A 99 14.79 2.89 8.80
CA LEU A 99 15.26 4.21 8.39
C LEU A 99 15.48 4.31 6.88
N LYS A 100 16.15 3.33 6.26
CA LYS A 100 16.34 3.31 4.80
C LYS A 100 15.00 3.30 4.07
N CYS A 101 14.04 2.53 4.59
CA CYS A 101 12.68 2.42 4.08
C CYS A 101 11.95 3.76 4.11
N VAL A 102 12.01 4.48 5.23
CA VAL A 102 11.45 5.83 5.37
C VAL A 102 12.14 6.80 4.44
N VAL A 103 13.48 6.81 4.38
CA VAL A 103 14.23 7.70 3.49
C VAL A 103 13.86 7.45 2.03
N TYR A 104 13.75 6.19 1.61
CA TYR A 104 13.34 5.82 0.26
C TYR A 104 11.92 6.31 -0.07
N ALA A 105 10.96 6.09 0.84
CA ALA A 105 9.59 6.58 0.68
C ALA A 105 9.54 8.12 0.61
N SER A 106 10.29 8.81 1.48
CA SER A 106 10.38 10.28 1.46
C SER A 106 10.98 10.79 0.15
N ILE A 107 12.00 10.13 -0.41
CA ILE A 107 12.55 10.49 -1.72
C ILE A 107 11.50 10.33 -2.82
N ILE A 108 10.76 9.22 -2.85
CA ILE A 108 9.67 9.00 -3.82
C ILE A 108 8.61 10.09 -3.68
N MET A 109 8.24 10.44 -2.46
CA MET A 109 7.26 11.48 -2.20
C MET A 109 7.74 12.85 -2.70
N LEU A 110 8.99 13.22 -2.43
CA LEU A 110 9.57 14.48 -2.93
C LEU A 110 9.69 14.52 -4.45
N LEU A 111 9.99 13.38 -5.10
CA LEU A 111 9.91 13.27 -6.56
C LEU A 111 8.48 13.50 -7.05
N GLY A 112 7.48 12.93 -6.36
CA GLY A 112 6.07 13.16 -6.65
C GLY A 112 5.64 14.62 -6.52
N SER A 113 6.20 15.35 -5.55
CA SER A 113 5.98 16.78 -5.37
C SER A 113 6.60 17.66 -6.46
N ASN A 114 7.27 17.06 -7.46
CA ASN A 114 8.12 17.70 -8.45
C ASN A 114 9.32 18.44 -7.82
N PRO A 115 10.57 17.98 -8.06
CA PRO A 115 11.77 18.56 -7.48
C PRO A 115 11.94 20.07 -7.70
N LEU A 116 11.39 20.60 -8.79
CA LEU A 116 11.46 22.03 -9.11
C LEU A 116 10.54 22.89 -8.23
N SER A 117 9.52 22.30 -7.61
CA SER A 117 8.55 22.96 -6.72
C SER A 117 8.76 22.65 -5.24
N ILE A 118 9.92 22.07 -4.86
CA ILE A 118 10.23 21.82 -3.45
C ILE A 118 10.53 23.15 -2.75
N SER A 119 9.69 23.48 -1.77
CA SER A 119 9.85 24.62 -0.86
C SER A 119 9.88 24.16 0.60
N LEU A 120 10.20 25.06 1.52
CA LEU A 120 10.11 24.75 2.96
C LEU A 120 8.69 24.34 3.36
N ALA A 121 7.66 24.96 2.77
CA ALA A 121 6.27 24.58 2.98
C ALA A 121 6.02 23.12 2.52
N THR A 122 6.52 22.74 1.34
CA THR A 122 6.43 21.36 0.84
C THR A 122 7.04 20.37 1.85
N LEU A 123 8.18 20.69 2.44
CA LEU A 123 8.84 19.85 3.45
C LEU A 123 8.01 19.74 4.73
N ILE A 124 7.45 20.85 5.23
CA ILE A 124 6.61 20.87 6.44
C ILE A 124 5.34 20.04 6.23
N HIS A 125 4.66 20.23 5.09
CA HIS A 125 3.44 19.48 4.76
C HIS A 125 3.73 17.99 4.44
N SER A 126 4.98 17.63 4.11
CA SER A 126 5.38 16.24 3.94
C SER A 126 5.47 15.45 5.25
N VAL A 127 5.77 16.11 6.38
CA VAL A 127 5.96 15.46 7.68
C VAL A 127 4.80 14.53 8.08
N PRO A 128 3.51 14.94 8.09
CA PRO A 128 2.40 14.06 8.44
C PRO A 128 2.30 12.82 7.53
N TYR A 129 2.63 12.94 6.24
CA TYR A 129 2.64 11.80 5.32
C TYR A 129 3.77 10.83 5.65
N VAL A 130 4.98 11.32 5.92
CA VAL A 130 6.11 10.46 6.33
C VAL A 130 5.76 9.65 7.57
N LEU A 131 5.14 10.28 8.56
CA LEU A 131 4.72 9.63 9.80
C LEU A 131 3.66 8.55 9.54
N PHE A 132 2.67 8.85 8.71
CA PHE A 132 1.64 7.89 8.32
C PHE A 132 2.24 6.70 7.55
N PHE A 133 3.10 6.94 6.56
CA PHE A 133 3.73 5.85 5.81
C PHE A 133 4.70 5.02 6.67
N LEU A 134 5.39 5.63 7.64
CA LEU A 134 6.17 4.91 8.65
C LEU A 134 5.27 3.96 9.46
N SER A 135 4.07 4.42 9.86
CA SER A 135 3.09 3.54 10.52
C SER A 135 2.71 2.34 9.65
N GLY A 136 2.62 2.53 8.32
CA GLY A 136 2.37 1.47 7.35
C GLY A 136 3.53 0.48 7.22
N VAL A 137 4.76 0.96 7.14
CA VAL A 137 5.96 0.11 7.12
C VAL A 137 6.04 -0.75 8.39
N LEU A 138 5.80 -0.16 9.56
CA LEU A 138 5.75 -0.87 10.83
C LEU A 138 4.61 -1.91 10.85
N THR A 139 3.43 -1.57 10.35
CA THR A 139 2.31 -2.54 10.27
C THR A 139 2.67 -3.76 9.41
N TRP A 140 3.40 -3.54 8.31
CA TRP A 140 3.83 -4.61 7.41
C TRP A 140 4.99 -5.44 7.94
N SER A 141 5.80 -4.92 8.85
CA SER A 141 6.92 -5.68 9.43
C SER A 141 6.52 -6.71 10.49
N ILE A 142 5.27 -6.68 10.97
CA ILE A 142 4.76 -7.68 11.93
C ILE A 142 4.62 -9.03 11.23
N ASN A 143 5.54 -9.97 11.45
CA ASN A 143 5.43 -11.30 10.83
C ASN A 143 4.11 -11.99 11.18
N ILE A 144 3.43 -12.46 10.14
CA ILE A 144 2.22 -13.29 10.23
C ILE A 144 2.59 -14.58 9.53
N ASP A 145 3.23 -15.51 10.25
CA ASP A 145 3.55 -16.82 9.68
C ASP A 145 2.26 -17.62 9.56
N GLN A 146 1.72 -17.68 8.34
CA GLN A 146 0.54 -18.47 8.02
C GLN A 146 0.86 -19.96 7.88
N GLU A 147 2.12 -20.33 7.64
CA GLU A 147 2.50 -21.69 7.24
C GLU A 147 2.75 -22.65 8.41
N ASN A 148 3.18 -22.16 9.58
CA ASN A 148 3.65 -23.05 10.66
C ASN A 148 2.67 -23.30 11.81
N GLY A 149 1.46 -22.74 11.78
CA GLY A 149 0.51 -22.89 12.89
C GLY A 149 1.05 -22.37 14.23
N GLU A 150 2.10 -21.54 14.20
CA GLU A 150 2.73 -20.98 15.39
C GLU A 150 1.75 -20.08 16.13
N LYS A 151 1.74 -20.22 17.46
CA LYS A 151 0.87 -19.44 18.34
C LYS A 151 1.23 -17.97 18.24
N PHE A 152 0.28 -17.17 17.78
CA PHE A 152 0.38 -15.73 17.68
C PHE A 152 0.36 -15.07 19.07
N TYR A 153 1.51 -14.61 19.58
CA TYR A 153 1.61 -14.00 20.91
C TYR A 153 1.46 -12.48 20.86
N LYS A 154 0.38 -11.96 21.47
CA LYS A 154 0.09 -10.51 21.56
C LYS A 154 1.21 -9.70 22.24
N LYS A 155 1.96 -10.33 23.15
CA LYS A 155 3.05 -9.71 23.92
C LYS A 155 4.23 -9.27 23.05
N ASP A 156 4.40 -9.85 21.86
CA ASP A 156 5.53 -9.51 21.00
C ASP A 156 5.19 -8.34 20.06
N ILE A 157 3.89 -8.08 19.87
CA ILE A 157 3.38 -7.16 18.85
C ILE A 157 2.78 -5.90 19.47
N TYR A 158 2.35 -5.93 20.74
CA TYR A 158 1.65 -4.79 21.37
C TYR A 158 2.44 -3.48 21.32
N LYS A 159 3.76 -3.51 21.56
CA LYS A 159 4.61 -2.30 21.53
C LYS A 159 4.56 -1.64 20.16
N LEU A 160 4.66 -2.47 19.11
CA LEU A 160 4.70 -2.00 17.74
C LEU A 160 3.32 -1.47 17.31
N LEU A 161 2.22 -2.11 17.72
CA LEU A 161 0.87 -1.60 17.49
C LEU A 161 0.61 -0.27 18.21
N ILE A 162 1.10 -0.08 19.44
CA ILE A 162 1.02 1.20 20.15
C ILE A 162 1.74 2.29 19.36
N ILE A 163 2.94 2.01 18.85
CA ILE A 163 3.70 2.96 18.02
C ILE A 163 2.94 3.29 16.74
N VAL A 164 2.37 2.30 16.05
CA VAL A 164 1.55 2.51 14.84
C VAL A 164 0.34 3.41 15.13
N VAL A 165 -0.39 3.16 16.23
CA VAL A 165 -1.53 4.00 16.64
C VAL A 165 -1.07 5.42 16.96
N ALA A 166 0.02 5.58 17.73
CA ALA A 166 0.56 6.89 18.10
C ALA A 166 1.03 7.69 16.88
N LEU A 167 1.75 7.06 15.94
CA LEU A 167 2.16 7.69 14.68
C LEU A 167 0.97 8.11 13.83
N SER A 168 -0.07 7.28 13.75
CA SER A 168 -1.29 7.59 13.00
C SER A 168 -2.05 8.77 13.63
N LEU A 169 -2.18 8.79 14.96
CA LEU A 169 -2.77 9.92 15.70
C LEU A 169 -1.98 11.22 15.47
N LEU A 170 -0.66 11.14 15.54
CA LEU A 170 0.21 12.31 15.37
C LEU A 170 0.18 12.81 13.92
N ALA A 171 0.18 11.91 12.93
CA ALA A 171 -0.04 12.27 11.53
C ALA A 171 -1.40 12.95 11.30
N SER A 172 -2.46 12.44 11.95
CA SER A 172 -3.80 13.03 11.87
C SER A 172 -3.84 14.44 12.44
N PHE A 173 -3.24 14.63 13.61
CA PHE A 173 -3.16 15.91 14.32
C PHE A 173 -2.30 16.95 13.59
N LEU A 174 -1.14 16.55 13.07
CA LEU A 174 -0.30 17.43 12.25
C LEU A 174 -0.98 17.79 10.93
N GLY A 175 -1.66 16.84 10.29
CA GLY A 175 -2.48 17.10 9.11
C GLY A 175 -3.55 18.15 9.39
N PHE A 176 -4.26 18.02 10.51
CA PHE A 176 -5.25 19.01 10.95
C PHE A 176 -4.63 20.38 11.20
N SER A 177 -3.51 20.43 11.92
CA SER A 177 -2.77 21.67 12.21
C SER A 177 -2.25 22.37 10.95
N ASN A 178 -1.96 21.60 9.90
CA ASN A 178 -1.48 22.11 8.61
C ASN A 178 -2.63 22.41 7.62
N ASP A 179 -3.90 22.39 8.05
CA ASP A 179 -5.07 22.54 7.17
C ASP A 179 -5.13 21.54 6.01
N ASP A 180 -4.52 20.36 6.17
CA ASP A 180 -4.56 19.27 5.17
C ASP A 180 -5.59 18.20 5.59
N PRO A 181 -6.86 18.32 5.13
CA PRO A 181 -7.91 17.37 5.49
C PRO A 181 -7.65 15.99 4.91
N MET A 182 -6.80 15.84 3.89
CA MET A 182 -6.55 14.55 3.24
C MET A 182 -5.77 13.62 4.17
N ILE A 183 -4.57 14.02 4.59
CA ILE A 183 -3.78 13.17 5.49
C ILE A 183 -4.38 13.08 6.88
N SER A 184 -5.02 14.16 7.35
CA SER A 184 -5.72 14.15 8.64
C SER A 184 -6.79 13.07 8.71
N THR A 185 -7.62 13.00 7.66
CA THR A 185 -8.72 12.02 7.57
C THR A 185 -8.20 10.62 7.26
N VAL A 186 -7.26 10.46 6.34
CA VAL A 186 -6.65 9.15 6.02
C VAL A 186 -6.09 8.50 7.29
N ALA A 187 -5.32 9.26 8.06
CA ALA A 187 -4.74 8.76 9.29
C ALA A 187 -5.81 8.47 10.34
N ALA A 188 -6.81 9.35 10.50
CA ALA A 188 -7.93 9.15 11.42
C ALA A 188 -8.74 7.87 11.12
N VAL A 189 -9.08 7.66 9.84
CA VAL A 189 -9.85 6.49 9.37
C VAL A 189 -9.03 5.20 9.50
N TYR A 190 -7.69 5.28 9.46
CA TYR A 190 -6.84 4.11 9.66
C TYR A 190 -6.72 3.68 11.13
N ILE A 191 -6.76 4.60 12.11
CA ILE A 191 -6.54 4.30 13.55
C ILE A 191 -7.36 3.11 14.09
N PRO A 192 -8.66 2.93 13.75
CA PRO A 192 -9.44 1.80 14.26
C PRO A 192 -8.84 0.42 13.95
N PHE A 193 -8.13 0.24 12.84
CA PHE A 193 -7.59 -1.06 12.44
C PHE A 193 -6.47 -1.58 13.37
N PRO A 194 -5.35 -0.84 13.58
CA PRO A 194 -4.33 -1.23 14.55
C PRO A 194 -4.86 -1.16 15.99
N LEU A 195 -5.82 -0.27 16.30
CA LEU A 195 -6.44 -0.21 17.63
C LEU A 195 -7.24 -1.48 17.95
N VAL A 196 -8.02 -2.00 16.98
CA VAL A 196 -8.74 -3.27 17.15
C VAL A 196 -7.74 -4.42 17.34
N ALA A 197 -6.65 -4.46 16.59
CA ALA A 197 -5.59 -5.46 16.78
C ALA A 197 -4.91 -5.35 18.17
N LEU A 198 -4.84 -4.13 18.73
CA LEU A 198 -4.26 -3.86 20.04
C LEU A 198 -5.21 -4.22 21.19
N VAL A 199 -6.50 -3.92 21.09
CA VAL A 199 -7.47 -4.08 22.19
C VAL A 199 -8.03 -5.50 22.24
N PHE A 200 -8.46 -6.05 21.10
CA PHE A 200 -9.15 -7.34 21.05
C PHE A 200 -8.19 -8.53 21.19
N PRO A 201 -8.71 -9.74 21.45
CA PRO A 201 -7.91 -10.95 21.46
C PRO A 201 -7.08 -11.11 20.18
N ALA A 202 -5.90 -11.67 20.34
CA ALA A 202 -4.91 -11.82 19.29
C ALA A 202 -5.50 -12.70 18.16
N ALA A 203 -5.76 -12.10 17.00
CA ALA A 203 -6.24 -12.84 15.83
C ALA A 203 -5.61 -12.29 14.55
N ILE A 204 -5.12 -13.22 13.72
CA ILE A 204 -4.44 -12.95 12.45
C ILE A 204 -5.27 -12.01 11.54
N ARG A 205 -6.60 -12.20 11.55
CA ARG A 205 -7.55 -11.37 10.80
C ARG A 205 -7.47 -9.87 11.09
N HIS A 206 -7.18 -9.49 12.33
CA HIS A 206 -7.11 -8.08 12.71
C HIS A 206 -5.85 -7.43 12.12
N LEU A 207 -4.73 -8.14 12.09
CA LEU A 207 -3.51 -7.68 11.46
C LEU A 207 -3.58 -7.66 9.93
N GLN A 208 -4.15 -8.70 9.31
CA GLN A 208 -4.35 -8.74 7.85
C GLN A 208 -5.16 -7.53 7.36
N ARG A 209 -6.20 -7.16 8.10
CA ARG A 209 -6.97 -5.94 7.84
C ARG A 209 -6.09 -4.71 8.01
N SER A 210 -5.37 -4.56 9.12
CA SER A 210 -4.46 -3.43 9.33
C SER A 210 -3.46 -3.27 8.18
N ARG A 211 -2.83 -4.35 7.72
CA ARG A 211 -1.90 -4.36 6.58
C ARG A 211 -2.55 -3.95 5.26
N SER A 212 -3.75 -4.43 4.98
CA SER A 212 -4.45 -4.12 3.73
C SER A 212 -4.94 -2.67 3.71
N TYR A 213 -5.53 -2.21 4.82
CA TYR A 213 -6.16 -0.90 4.90
C TYR A 213 -5.16 0.26 4.99
N VAL A 214 -3.95 0.04 5.52
CA VAL A 214 -2.92 1.11 5.54
C VAL A 214 -2.45 1.53 4.15
N VAL A 215 -2.59 0.65 3.14
CA VAL A 215 -2.32 0.96 1.73
C VAL A 215 -3.60 1.37 1.01
N PHE A 216 -4.71 0.69 1.27
CA PHE A 216 -5.96 0.94 0.55
C PHE A 216 -6.58 2.31 0.87
N ILE A 217 -6.63 2.70 2.15
CA ILE A 217 -7.24 3.98 2.57
C ILE A 217 -6.56 5.18 1.88
N PRO A 218 -5.23 5.40 1.99
CA PRO A 218 -4.61 6.54 1.32
C PRO A 218 -4.79 6.48 -0.20
N ALA A 219 -4.73 5.28 -0.80
CA ALA A 219 -4.91 5.12 -2.25
C ALA A 219 -6.31 5.57 -2.72
N MET A 220 -7.35 5.22 -1.96
CA MET A 220 -8.72 5.64 -2.26
C MET A 220 -8.95 7.14 -2.03
N PHE A 221 -8.41 7.70 -0.95
CA PHE A 221 -8.50 9.15 -0.70
C PHE A 221 -7.75 9.97 -1.75
N LEU A 222 -6.56 9.53 -2.16
CA LEU A 222 -5.85 10.14 -3.29
C LEU A 222 -6.66 10.02 -4.58
N SER A 223 -7.34 8.89 -4.81
CA SER A 223 -8.19 8.71 -6.00
C SER A 223 -9.37 9.68 -6.05
N MET A 224 -9.89 10.14 -4.90
CA MET A 224 -10.93 11.17 -4.86
C MET A 224 -10.43 12.55 -5.29
N ARG A 225 -9.14 12.83 -5.11
CA ARG A 225 -8.49 14.06 -5.60
C ARG A 225 -7.97 13.91 -7.03
N PHE A 226 -7.40 12.74 -7.33
CA PHE A 226 -6.74 12.37 -8.58
C PHE A 226 -7.49 11.21 -9.25
N PRO A 227 -8.53 11.48 -10.04
CA PRO A 227 -9.40 10.42 -10.59
C PRO A 227 -8.65 9.45 -11.49
N TRP A 228 -7.67 9.94 -12.25
CA TRP A 228 -6.78 9.13 -13.08
C TRP A 228 -6.03 8.06 -12.27
N PHE A 229 -5.77 8.27 -10.98
CA PHE A 229 -5.08 7.30 -10.14
C PHE A 229 -5.92 6.04 -9.94
N LEU A 230 -7.24 6.18 -9.82
CA LEU A 230 -8.16 5.04 -9.74
C LEU A 230 -8.09 4.15 -10.99
N PHE A 231 -7.97 4.79 -12.17
CA PHE A 231 -7.83 4.09 -13.46
C PHE A 231 -6.50 3.35 -13.60
N LEU A 232 -5.51 3.60 -12.74
CA LEU A 232 -4.29 2.80 -12.65
C LEU A 232 -4.44 1.66 -11.64
N LEU A 233 -5.02 1.95 -10.47
CA LEU A 233 -5.16 0.99 -9.37
C LEU A 233 -6.14 -0.14 -9.67
N VAL A 234 -7.30 0.17 -10.26
CA VAL A 234 -8.34 -0.84 -10.52
C VAL A 234 -7.85 -1.90 -11.53
N PRO A 235 -7.29 -1.54 -12.71
CA PRO A 235 -6.72 -2.53 -13.61
C PRO A 235 -5.58 -3.32 -12.96
N LEU A 236 -4.70 -2.67 -12.20
CA LEU A 236 -3.62 -3.36 -11.49
C LEU A 236 -4.16 -4.44 -10.53
N PHE A 237 -5.21 -4.11 -9.77
CA PHE A 237 -5.86 -5.04 -8.84
C PHE A 237 -6.52 -6.20 -9.58
N VAL A 238 -7.33 -5.89 -10.59
CA VAL A 238 -8.07 -6.89 -11.38
C VAL A 238 -7.10 -7.82 -12.11
N LEU A 239 -6.10 -7.28 -12.79
CA LEU A 239 -5.09 -8.07 -13.52
C LEU A 239 -4.29 -8.96 -12.58
N SER A 240 -3.82 -8.42 -11.44
CA SER A 240 -3.12 -9.22 -10.43
C SER A 240 -3.97 -10.38 -9.94
N ARG A 241 -5.24 -10.11 -9.64
CA ARG A 241 -6.17 -11.12 -9.13
C ARG A 241 -6.44 -12.25 -10.11
N HIS A 242 -6.62 -11.93 -11.39
CA HIS A 242 -6.82 -12.93 -12.42
C HIS A 242 -5.52 -13.69 -12.70
N TYR A 243 -4.37 -13.00 -12.73
CA TYR A 243 -3.07 -13.64 -12.94
C TYR A 243 -2.81 -14.71 -11.88
N PHE A 244 -2.88 -14.39 -10.59
CA PHE A 244 -2.64 -15.38 -9.53
C PHE A 244 -3.67 -16.52 -9.58
N TYR A 245 -4.94 -16.21 -9.86
CA TYR A 245 -5.95 -17.26 -10.00
C TYR A 245 -5.61 -18.24 -11.13
N PHE A 246 -5.22 -17.77 -12.31
CA PHE A 246 -4.97 -18.64 -13.47
C PHE A 246 -3.57 -19.26 -13.51
N THR A 247 -2.60 -18.73 -12.75
CA THR A 247 -1.22 -19.26 -12.71
C THR A 247 -0.96 -20.14 -11.50
N SER A 248 -1.39 -19.73 -10.30
CA SER A 248 -1.16 -20.46 -9.05
C SER A 248 -2.43 -21.09 -8.46
N GLY A 249 -3.61 -20.77 -9.01
CA GLY A 249 -4.88 -21.24 -8.46
C GLY A 249 -5.30 -20.54 -7.17
N LYS A 250 -4.54 -19.54 -6.69
CA LYS A 250 -4.84 -18.78 -5.46
C LYS A 250 -5.49 -17.45 -5.81
N ILE A 251 -6.51 -17.04 -5.05
CA ILE A 251 -7.20 -15.76 -5.26
C ILE A 251 -6.49 -14.68 -4.47
N TYR A 252 -5.56 -14.00 -5.12
CA TYR A 252 -4.74 -12.95 -4.51
C TYR A 252 -4.47 -11.85 -5.53
N PRO A 253 -4.43 -10.54 -5.19
CA PRO A 253 -4.67 -9.95 -3.89
C PRO A 253 -6.16 -9.99 -3.52
N THR A 254 -6.43 -10.06 -2.21
CA THR A 254 -7.79 -10.07 -1.67
C THR A 254 -7.85 -9.21 -0.41
N PHE A 255 -8.99 -8.56 -0.20
CA PHE A 255 -9.32 -7.90 1.07
C PHE A 255 -10.02 -8.85 2.05
N LYS A 256 -10.33 -10.08 1.61
CA LYS A 256 -10.82 -11.13 2.50
C LYS A 256 -9.69 -11.53 3.45
N VAL A 257 -10.10 -11.88 4.66
CA VAL A 257 -9.24 -12.49 5.66
C VAL A 257 -9.10 -13.95 5.29
N ASP A 258 -7.87 -14.45 5.14
CA ASP A 258 -7.64 -15.88 4.93
C ASP A 258 -8.06 -16.62 6.20
N THR A 259 -9.03 -17.53 6.08
CA THR A 259 -9.42 -18.43 7.17
C THR A 259 -8.55 -19.69 7.12
N PRO A 260 -8.18 -20.28 8.28
CA PRO A 260 -7.33 -21.47 8.34
C PRO A 260 -7.81 -22.65 7.46
N GLU A 261 -9.11 -22.74 7.18
CA GLU A 261 -9.74 -23.78 6.36
C GLU A 261 -9.41 -23.67 4.86
N GLU A 262 -8.98 -22.51 4.35
CA GLU A 262 -8.68 -22.31 2.92
C GLU A 262 -7.26 -22.74 2.53
N VAL A 263 -6.40 -23.09 3.49
CA VAL A 263 -5.00 -23.53 3.24
C VAL A 263 -4.94 -25.04 2.92
N SER A 264 -6.00 -25.79 3.21
CA SER A 264 -6.08 -27.24 3.06
C SER A 264 -6.74 -27.76 1.76
N SER A 265 -6.91 -26.91 0.73
CA SER A 265 -7.54 -27.32 -0.56
C SER A 265 -6.75 -26.92 -1.80
#